data_AF-A0A366J5V7-F1
#
_entry.id   AF-A0A366J5V7-F1
#
_cell.length_a   1.000
_cell.length_b   1.000
_cell.length_c   1.000
_cell.angle_alpha   90.00
_cell.angle_beta   90.00
_cell.angle_gamma   90.00
#
_symmetry.space_group_name_H-M   'P 1'
#
loop_
_entity.id
_entity.type
_entity.pdbx_description
1 polymer ?
#
loop_
_entity_poly.entity_id
_entity_poly.type
_entity_poly.pdbx_seq_one_letter_code
_entity_poly.pdbx_strand_id
1 'polypeptide(L)'
;MLDMSHLTQLSAALEQSVIEKDVEAIQQLCKDNNGFIRSIEPQSAVADNERIKHFILVHQSAIQFIRDVHAEMQKQLYQTNKTRKNVNKYKGVKNAK
;
A
#
# COMPACT_ATOMS: atom_id res chain seq x y z
N MET A 1 -2.62 4.83 29.02
CA MET A 1 -1.55 5.60 28.34
C MET A 1 -1.17 4.82 27.10
N LEU A 2 -1.03 5.47 25.95
CA LEU A 2 -0.65 4.78 24.71
C LEU A 2 0.72 4.10 24.91
N ASP A 3 0.86 2.85 24.48
CA ASP A 3 2.16 2.20 24.45
C ASP A 3 2.99 2.74 23.27
N MET A 4 3.88 3.70 23.59
CA MET A 4 4.77 4.33 22.62
C MET A 4 5.84 3.36 22.07
N SER A 5 6.13 2.27 22.78
CA SER A 5 7.03 1.23 22.28
C SER A 5 6.37 0.47 21.14
N HIS A 6 5.10 0.08 21.33
CA HIS A 6 4.29 -0.56 20.29
C HIS A 6 4.14 0.34 19.05
N LEU A 7 3.85 1.63 19.22
CA LEU A 7 3.81 2.60 18.11
C LEU A 7 5.13 2.63 17.33
N THR A 8 6.27 2.64 18.05
CA THR A 8 7.60 2.69 17.44
C THR A 8 7.90 1.42 16.63
N GLN A 9 7.51 0.25 17.15
CA GLN A 9 7.67 -1.02 16.45
C GLN A 9 6.82 -1.07 15.17
N LEU A 10 5.57 -0.63 15.23
CA LEU A 10 4.69 -0.58 14.07
C LEU A 10 5.21 0.39 13.00
N SER A 11 5.71 1.56 13.41
CA SER A 11 6.36 2.51 12.49
C SER A 11 7.56 1.86 11.79
N ALA A 12 8.48 1.26 12.57
CA ALA A 12 9.69 0.65 12.02
C ALA A 12 9.38 -0.52 11.08
N ALA A 13 8.43 -1.38 11.44
CA ALA A 13 8.00 -2.49 10.59
C ALA A 13 7.42 -2.00 9.25
N LEU A 14 6.61 -0.93 9.29
CA LEU A 14 6.02 -0.36 8.10
C LEU A 14 7.06 0.33 7.20
N GLU A 15 7.96 1.12 7.80
CA GLU A 15 9.06 1.76 7.09
C GLU A 15 9.98 0.72 6.42
N GLN A 16 10.33 -0.35 7.13
CA GLN A 16 11.15 -1.43 6.58
C GLN A 16 10.44 -2.12 5.41
N SER A 17 9.15 -2.42 5.55
CA SER A 17 8.37 -3.06 4.48
C SER A 17 8.30 -2.18 3.22
N VAL A 18 8.20 -0.86 3.40
CA VAL A 18 8.25 0.12 2.29
C VAL A 18 9.63 0.12 1.61
N ILE A 19 10.72 0.06 2.38
CA ILE A 19 12.10 -0.02 1.83
C ILE A 19 12.29 -1.31 1.02
N GLU A 20 11.83 -2.44 1.54
CA GLU A 20 11.90 -3.75 0.89
C GLU A 20 10.92 -3.91 -0.27
N LYS A 21 9.99 -2.97 -0.42
CA LYS A 21 8.89 -3.00 -1.40
C LYS A 21 8.04 -4.27 -1.28
N ASP A 22 7.91 -4.80 -0.07
CA ASP A 22 7.04 -5.94 0.20
C ASP A 22 5.58 -5.46 0.23
N VAL A 23 4.95 -5.49 -0.95
CA VAL A 23 3.58 -5.01 -1.17
C VAL A 23 2.58 -5.75 -0.27
N GLU A 24 2.77 -7.05 -0.04
CA GLU A 24 1.85 -7.85 0.78
C GLU A 24 1.98 -7.48 2.26
N ALA A 25 3.21 -7.36 2.77
CA ALA A 25 3.47 -6.94 4.13
C ALA A 25 2.95 -5.51 4.38
N ILE A 26 3.21 -4.57 3.46
CA ILE A 26 2.71 -3.19 3.56
C ILE A 26 1.17 -3.19 3.62
N GLN A 27 0.51 -3.95 2.74
CA GLN A 27 -0.96 -4.01 2.71
C GLN A 27 -1.53 -4.57 4.00
N GLN A 28 -0.93 -5.62 4.56
CA GLN A 28 -1.38 -6.23 5.81
C GLN A 28 -1.20 -5.27 6.99
N LEU A 29 -0.01 -4.70 7.14
CA LEU A 29 0.29 -3.70 8.17
C LEU A 29 -0.66 -2.50 8.09
N CYS A 30 -0.96 -2.01 6.88
CA CYS A 30 -1.91 -0.91 6.71
C CYS A 30 -3.35 -1.26 7.12
N LYS A 31 -3.78 -2.52 6.97
CA LYS A 31 -5.10 -2.97 7.44
C LYS A 31 -5.13 -3.04 8.97
N ASP A 32 -4.10 -3.62 9.56
CA ASP A 32 -4.02 -3.84 11.01
C ASP A 32 -3.86 -2.51 11.77
N ASN A 33 -3.07 -1.59 11.23
CA ASN A 33 -2.82 -0.28 11.83
C ASN A 33 -4.01 0.68 11.74
N ASN A 34 -4.97 0.47 10.82
CA ASN A 34 -6.14 1.35 10.70
C ASN A 34 -7.01 1.35 11.97
N GLY A 35 -7.18 0.18 12.60
CA GLY A 35 -7.90 0.07 13.86
C GLY A 35 -7.19 0.82 14.98
N PHE A 36 -5.87 0.61 15.08
CA PHE A 36 -5.03 1.27 16.07
C PHE A 36 -5.02 2.79 15.93
N ILE A 37 -4.82 3.34 14.72
CA ILE A 37 -4.82 4.79 14.48
C ILE A 37 -6.13 5.44 14.93
N ARG A 38 -7.27 4.78 14.69
CA ARG A 38 -8.59 5.29 15.11
C ARG A 38 -8.80 5.27 16.61
N SER A 39 -8.06 4.43 17.33
CA SER A 39 -8.12 4.35 18.80
C SER A 39 -7.09 5.26 19.48
N ILE A 40 -6.26 6.00 18.75
CA ILE A 40 -5.28 6.91 19.36
C ILE A 40 -6.00 8.15 19.87
N GLU A 41 -5.89 8.39 21.17
CA GLU A 41 -6.29 9.64 21.80
C GLU A 41 -5.08 10.60 21.91
N PRO A 42 -5.31 11.92 21.91
CA PRO A 42 -4.26 12.89 22.17
C PRO A 42 -3.54 12.61 23.50
N GLN A 43 -2.21 12.57 23.48
CA GLN A 43 -1.41 12.40 24.68
C GLN A 43 -1.11 13.77 25.32
N SER A 44 -0.82 13.79 26.62
CA SER A 44 -0.44 15.02 27.34
C SER A 44 0.93 15.54 26.92
N ALA A 45 1.84 14.65 26.52
CA ALA A 45 3.19 15.00 26.08
C ALA A 45 3.22 15.37 24.60
N VAL A 46 3.78 16.54 24.28
CA VAL A 46 3.95 17.02 22.90
C VAL A 46 4.81 16.06 22.08
N ALA A 47 5.88 15.52 22.65
CA ALA A 47 6.78 14.58 21.97
C ALA A 47 6.07 13.29 21.52
N ASP A 48 5.12 12.79 22.30
CA ASP A 48 4.35 11.59 21.95
C ASP A 48 3.37 11.89 20.81
N ASN A 49 2.73 13.07 20.83
CA ASN A 49 1.87 13.51 19.75
C ASN A 49 2.64 13.70 18.43
N GLU A 50 3.88 14.18 18.46
CA GLU A 50 4.71 14.28 17.25
C GLU A 50 5.07 12.90 16.68
N ARG A 51 5.36 11.91 17.55
CA ARG A 51 5.59 10.51 17.12
C ARG A 51 4.34 9.89 16.51
N ILE A 52 3.18 10.14 17.12
CA ILE A 52 1.87 9.71 16.58
C ILE A 52 1.63 10.31 15.20
N LYS A 53 1.87 11.62 15.03
CA LYS A 53 1.75 12.29 13.73
C LYS A 53 2.67 11.68 12.68
N HIS A 54 3.94 11.44 13.03
CA HIS A 54 4.90 10.79 12.13
C HIS A 54 4.37 9.42 11.66
N PHE A 55 3.93 8.57 12.59
CA PHE A 55 3.35 7.28 12.26
C PHE A 55 2.15 7.37 11.31
N ILE A 56 1.22 8.31 11.58
CA ILE A 56 0.05 8.53 10.72
C ILE A 56 0.47 8.94 9.30
N LEU A 57 1.50 9.79 9.17
CA LEU A 57 2.00 10.21 7.85
C LEU A 57 2.65 9.06 7.08
N VAL A 58 3.47 8.24 7.75
CA VAL A 58 4.07 7.03 7.15
C VAL A 58 2.97 6.08 6.68
N HIS A 59 1.95 5.85 7.51
CA HIS A 59 0.79 5.02 7.17
C HIS A 59 0.03 5.52 5.95
N GLN A 60 -0.20 6.83 5.85
CA GLN A 60 -0.85 7.43 4.69
C GLN A 60 -0.02 7.26 3.41
N SER A 61 1.30 7.46 3.50
CA SER A 61 2.22 7.26 2.38
C SER A 61 2.21 5.81 1.90
N ALA A 62 2.25 4.85 2.83
CA ALA A 62 2.18 3.43 2.53
C ALA A 62 0.86 3.03 1.85
N ILE A 63 -0.29 3.55 2.31
CA ILE A 63 -1.58 3.36 1.64
C ILE A 63 -1.56 3.89 0.21
N GLN A 64 -0.97 5.08 0.00
CA GLN A 64 -0.88 5.66 -1.34
C GLN A 64 0.01 4.81 -2.27
N PHE A 65 1.15 4.33 -1.76
CA PHE A 65 2.00 3.41 -2.51
C PHE A 65 1.24 2.16 -2.99
N ILE A 66 0.47 1.51 -2.11
CA ILE A 66 -0.36 0.35 -2.48
C ILE A 66 -1.37 0.72 -3.58
N ARG A 67 -2.01 1.89 -3.48
CA ARG A 67 -2.95 2.35 -4.52
C ARG A 67 -2.27 2.53 -5.87
N ASP A 68 -1.07 3.09 -5.88
CA ASP A 68 -0.30 3.32 -7.11
C ASP A 68 0.14 2.00 -7.74
N VAL A 69 0.59 1.03 -6.93
CA VAL A 69 0.91 -0.33 -7.37
C VAL A 69 -0.32 -0.99 -8.01
N HIS A 70 -1.48 -0.92 -7.34
CA HIS A 70 -2.73 -1.46 -7.88
C HIS A 70 -3.11 -0.82 -9.22
N ALA A 71 -2.98 0.50 -9.35
CA ALA A 71 -3.29 1.22 -10.59
C ALA A 71 -2.38 0.79 -11.75
N GLU A 72 -1.08 0.65 -11.49
CA GLU A 72 -0.12 0.21 -12.51
C GLU A 72 -0.37 -1.25 -12.91
N MET A 73 -0.66 -2.15 -11.96
CA MET A 73 -1.05 -3.53 -12.27
C MET A 73 -2.31 -3.61 -13.14
N GLN A 74 -3.34 -2.81 -12.85
CA GLN A 74 -4.56 -2.74 -13.67
C GLN A 74 -4.27 -2.29 -15.11
N LYS A 75 -3.40 -1.29 -15.26
CA LYS A 75 -2.97 -0.79 -16.57
C LYS A 75 -2.23 -1.87 -17.36
N GLN A 76 -1.31 -2.61 -16.73
CA GLN A 76 -0.60 -3.72 -17.37
C GLN A 76 -1.54 -4.86 -17.78
N LEU A 77 -2.53 -5.21 -16.94
CA LEU A 77 -3.56 -6.19 -17.27
C LEU A 77 -4.40 -5.74 -18.47
N TYR A 78 -4.80 -4.46 -18.52
CA TYR A 78 -5.53 -3.91 -19.65
C TYR A 78 -4.71 -3.98 -20.94
N GLN A 79 -3.45 -3.55 -20.90
CA GLN A 79 -2.54 -3.62 -22.04
C GLN A 79 -2.35 -5.05 -22.54
N THR A 80 -2.11 -6.00 -21.62
CA THR A 80 -1.97 -7.42 -21.96
C THR A 80 -3.23 -7.98 -22.63
N ASN A 81 -4.40 -7.66 -22.08
CA ASN A 81 -5.68 -8.08 -22.66
C ASN A 81 -5.93 -7.47 -24.05
N LYS A 82 -5.60 -6.19 -24.24
CA LYS A 82 -5.70 -5.51 -25.54
C LYS A 82 -4.77 -6.16 -26.57
N THR A 83 -3.51 -6.41 -26.21
CA THR A 83 -2.53 -7.08 -27.07
C THR A 83 -3.00 -8.49 -27.43
N ARG A 84 -3.47 -9.28 -26.47
CA ARG A 84 -4.03 -10.62 -26.71
C ARG A 84 -5.21 -10.60 -27.68
N LYS A 85 -6.15 -9.67 -27.52
CA LYS A 85 -7.29 -9.48 -28.45
C LYS A 85 -6.82 -9.12 -29.86
N ASN A 86 -5.83 -8.24 -29.98
CA ASN A 86 -5.28 -7.84 -31.28
C ASN A 86 -4.53 -8.98 -31.99
N VAL A 87 -3.76 -9.79 -31.24
CA VAL A 87 -3.08 -10.98 -31.79
C VAL A 87 -4.10 -12.04 -32.24
N ASN A 88 -5.18 -12.27 -31.47
CA ASN A 88 -6.24 -13.20 -31.87
C ASN A 88 -6.96 -12.74 -33.14
N LYS A 89 -7.21 -11.44 -33.32
CA LYS A 89 -7.74 -10.89 -34.58
C LYS A 89 -6.82 -11.21 -35.76
N TYR A 90 -5.51 -11.01 -35.62
CA TYR A 90 -4.54 -11.30 -36.68
C TYR A 90 -4.43 -12.80 -37.01
N LYS A 91 -4.53 -13.70 -36.03
CA LYS A 91 -4.55 -15.15 -36.27
C LYS A 91 -5.83 -15.60 -37.01
N GLY A 92 -6.97 -14.95 -36.74
CA GLY A 92 -8.24 -15.24 -37.44
C GLY A 92 -8.25 -14.83 -38.92
N VAL A 93 -7.43 -13.84 -39.31
CA VAL A 93 -7.38 -13.34 -40.70
C VAL A 93 -6.51 -14.24 -41.61
N LYS A 94 -5.59 -15.04 -41.06
CA LYS A 94 -4.76 -15.96 -41.87
C LYS A 94 -5.52 -17.14 -42.50
N ASN A 95 -6.77 -17.38 -42.10
CA ASN A 95 -7.62 -18.44 -42.66
C ASN A 95 -8.87 -17.92 -43.38
N ALA A 96 -8.98 -16.62 -43.64
CA ALA A 96 -10.02 -16.09 -44.51
C ALA A 96 -9.61 -16.36 -45.97
N LYS A 97 -10.11 -17.48 -46.51
CA LYS A 97 -10.12 -17.76 -47.96
C LYS A 97 -11.22 -16.96 -48.65
#